data_AF-A0A2T0JXF9-F1
#
_entry.id   AF-A0A2T0JXF9-F1
#
_cell.length_a   1.000
_cell.length_b   1.000
_cell.length_c   1.000
_cell.angle_alpha   90.00
_cell.angle_beta   90.00
_cell.angle_gamma   90.00
#
_symmetry.space_group_name_H-M   'P 1'
#
loop_
_entity.id
_entity.type
_entity.pdbx_description
1 polymer ?
#
loop_
_entity_poly.entity_id
_entity_poly.type
_entity_poly.pdbx_seq_one_letter_code
_entity_poly.pdbx_strand_id
1 'polypeptide(L)'
;MASKQARARQRRRAIASITRGTGPRVLSLATIAAAVLYPAAAAQAAPPVFTARAAAAPVAPCGNGAVTAADKAIADRLRPAMNGPRLGSAVSGRSIACARVIVGTVQARGLGPRAAVIAVTTAIAESTLNNHAVAHDHDSLGLFQQRPSQGWGRPAQLTNVEYATNAFLSSMLRNHPGDGWMTGDIGAICQRVQRSAYPGAYSPEVHDADLIVAQLWGRSAPAPIPAAGSATPATPATPSGPYQKALITAGTELGDLAGRNDLLLADWNADKHPDLMLVRGSGSPTGRAEVRIMDGASNFAGLLLTTSTAIAATENPQTYAVTDWNGDNRPDLLVVRKSGSAGSATEVVVLDGASSFRQALAEIGTALAATDDRHHFAVADWNGDARPDLVVTQTSGTASGKMEVQVLDGASNFQRLLAPVIVTAEPGNTAHRVAVTDYNDDRRVDLVVIQKSLTATGKTQLRILDGAANLQRQQARTDTAPGVSGHLDMLITEWNGDRRPDLMMVQKTGTASGRTELVVLGG
;
A
#
# COMPACT_ATOMS: atom_id res chain seq x y z
N MET A 1 -2.94 45.08 41.37
CA MET A 1 -3.95 44.90 42.44
C MET A 1 -5.33 45.16 41.84
N ALA A 2 -6.24 44.17 41.96
CA ALA A 2 -7.71 44.21 41.86
C ALA A 2 -8.38 44.84 40.62
N SER A 3 -9.48 44.35 40.04
CA SER A 3 -10.31 43.14 40.13
C SER A 3 -11.37 43.30 39.03
N LYS A 4 -11.49 42.37 38.08
CA LYS A 4 -12.55 41.35 37.97
C LYS A 4 -14.02 41.83 38.01
N GLN A 5 -14.75 41.37 36.98
CA GLN A 5 -16.11 40.79 37.01
C GLN A 5 -17.30 41.75 37.18
N ALA A 6 -18.52 41.53 36.68
CA ALA A 6 -19.14 40.53 35.79
C ALA A 6 -20.61 40.97 35.59
N ARG A 7 -21.32 40.45 34.58
CA ARG A 7 -22.53 39.60 34.72
C ARG A 7 -23.45 39.65 33.50
N ALA A 8 -23.79 38.44 33.08
CA ALA A 8 -24.82 38.07 32.13
C ALA A 8 -26.25 38.39 32.61
N ARG A 9 -27.20 38.48 31.67
CA ARG A 9 -28.62 38.15 31.90
C ARG A 9 -29.31 37.67 30.61
N GLN A 10 -29.96 36.53 30.74
CA GLN A 10 -30.76 35.80 29.76
C GLN A 10 -32.23 35.84 30.22
N ARG A 11 -33.21 36.15 29.35
CA ARG A 11 -34.68 35.93 29.52
C ARG A 11 -35.31 35.82 28.11
N ARG A 12 -35.79 34.66 27.65
CA ARG A 12 -37.08 33.94 27.86
C ARG A 12 -38.36 34.62 27.29
N ARG A 13 -38.87 34.00 26.20
CA ARG A 13 -40.27 33.58 25.85
C ARG A 13 -41.42 34.59 25.62
N ALA A 14 -42.10 34.43 24.46
CA ALA A 14 -43.56 34.24 24.23
C ALA A 14 -43.79 34.11 22.70
N ILE A 15 -44.28 33.02 22.09
CA ILE A 15 -45.64 32.45 21.97
C ILE A 15 -46.70 33.41 21.39
N ALA A 16 -47.15 33.13 20.16
CA ALA A 16 -48.52 33.34 19.68
C ALA A 16 -48.84 32.33 18.56
N SER A 17 -50.06 31.79 18.55
CA SER A 17 -50.56 30.68 17.74
C SER A 17 -51.95 31.00 17.16
N ILE A 18 -52.46 30.06 16.32
CA ILE A 18 -53.86 29.82 15.85
C ILE A 18 -54.24 30.68 14.62
N THR A 19 -54.78 30.21 13.47
CA THR A 19 -55.89 29.28 13.10
C THR A 19 -55.74 28.80 11.63
N ARG A 20 -55.80 27.50 11.27
CA ARG A 20 -56.94 26.57 10.97
C ARG A 20 -57.71 26.75 9.63
N GLY A 21 -57.75 25.67 8.83
CA GLY A 21 -58.77 25.30 7.82
C GLY A 21 -58.26 24.13 6.93
N THR A 22 -58.61 22.84 7.14
CA THR A 22 -59.75 22.04 6.60
C THR A 22 -59.94 22.19 5.08
N GLY A 23 -59.97 21.19 4.19
CA GLY A 23 -60.04 19.71 4.23
C GLY A 23 -59.92 19.16 2.78
N PRO A 24 -60.16 17.85 2.53
CA PRO A 24 -59.68 17.11 1.35
C PRO A 24 -60.68 17.03 0.18
N ARG A 25 -60.21 16.73 -1.03
CA ARG A 25 -61.07 16.33 -2.17
C ARG A 25 -60.58 15.04 -2.82
N VAL A 26 -61.38 14.00 -2.63
CA VAL A 26 -61.48 12.79 -3.45
C VAL A 26 -62.57 13.05 -4.51
N LEU A 27 -62.36 12.60 -5.74
CA LEU A 27 -63.47 12.27 -6.65
C LEU A 27 -63.04 11.15 -7.60
N SER A 28 -63.79 10.06 -7.53
CA SER A 28 -63.74 8.87 -8.37
C SER A 28 -64.91 8.89 -9.37
N LEU A 29 -64.79 8.15 -10.48
CA LEU A 29 -65.84 7.38 -11.19
C LEU A 29 -65.17 6.72 -12.42
N ALA A 30 -64.94 5.39 -12.42
CA ALA A 30 -65.80 4.32 -12.97
C ALA A 30 -65.82 4.33 -14.52
N THR A 31 -65.74 3.26 -15.33
CA THR A 31 -65.73 1.77 -15.26
C THR A 31 -65.79 1.33 -16.75
N ILE A 32 -65.10 0.27 -17.22
CA ILE A 32 -65.64 -0.78 -18.15
C ILE A 32 -64.74 -2.04 -18.04
N ALA A 33 -65.39 -3.20 -17.95
CA ALA A 33 -64.84 -4.54 -17.80
C ALA A 33 -64.49 -5.22 -19.15
N ALA A 34 -63.52 -6.15 -19.13
CA ALA A 34 -63.49 -7.31 -20.01
C ALA A 34 -62.63 -8.42 -19.37
N ALA A 35 -63.29 -9.45 -18.86
CA ALA A 35 -62.67 -10.70 -18.42
C ALA A 35 -62.55 -11.64 -19.63
N VAL A 36 -61.37 -12.20 -19.85
CA VAL A 36 -61.18 -13.37 -20.74
C VAL A 36 -60.67 -14.52 -19.89
N LEU A 37 -61.55 -15.50 -19.69
CA LEU A 37 -61.26 -16.81 -19.13
C LEU A 37 -60.58 -17.68 -20.20
N TYR A 38 -59.45 -18.31 -19.86
CA TYR A 38 -58.96 -19.50 -20.54
C TYR A 38 -58.91 -20.67 -19.53
N PRO A 39 -59.26 -21.89 -19.94
CA PRO A 39 -59.44 -23.01 -19.03
C PRO A 39 -58.10 -23.61 -18.60
N ALA A 40 -58.03 -24.06 -17.35
CA ALA A 40 -56.99 -24.95 -16.87
C ALA A 40 -57.19 -26.34 -17.49
N ALA A 41 -56.37 -26.68 -18.49
CA ALA A 41 -56.25 -28.05 -18.98
C ALA A 41 -55.18 -28.78 -18.13
N ALA A 42 -55.63 -29.79 -17.39
CA ALA A 42 -54.77 -30.74 -16.68
C ALA A 42 -53.92 -31.52 -17.70
N ALA A 43 -52.61 -31.31 -17.69
CA ALA A 43 -51.67 -32.16 -18.42
C ALA A 43 -51.12 -33.22 -17.45
N GLN A 44 -51.52 -34.46 -17.71
CA GLN A 44 -51.03 -35.66 -17.04
C GLN A 44 -49.52 -35.81 -17.23
N ALA A 45 -48.83 -36.13 -16.14
CA ALA A 45 -47.42 -36.44 -16.12
C ALA A 45 -47.13 -37.74 -16.89
N ALA A 46 -46.40 -37.63 -18.00
CA ALA A 46 -45.67 -38.76 -18.58
C ALA A 46 -44.27 -38.82 -17.95
N PRO A 47 -43.71 -40.02 -17.68
CA PRO A 47 -42.43 -40.15 -17.00
C PRO A 47 -41.29 -39.65 -17.90
N PRO A 48 -40.28 -38.95 -17.38
CA PRO A 48 -39.14 -38.57 -18.19
C PRO A 48 -38.33 -39.82 -18.51
N VAL A 49 -38.24 -40.12 -19.81
CA VAL A 49 -37.24 -41.03 -20.37
C VAL A 49 -35.87 -40.39 -20.11
N PHE A 50 -35.18 -40.86 -19.07
CA PHE A 50 -33.80 -40.55 -18.78
C PHE A 50 -32.90 -41.23 -19.80
N THR A 51 -32.59 -40.57 -20.91
CA THR A 51 -31.33 -40.81 -21.66
C THR A 51 -30.90 -39.55 -22.41
N ALA A 52 -30.45 -38.55 -21.67
CA ALA A 52 -29.42 -37.64 -22.14
C ALA A 52 -28.59 -37.29 -20.91
N ARG A 53 -27.34 -37.76 -20.87
CA ARG A 53 -26.36 -37.30 -19.90
C ARG A 53 -26.28 -35.79 -20.08
N ALA A 54 -26.85 -35.01 -19.16
CA ALA A 54 -26.80 -33.57 -19.20
C ALA A 54 -25.34 -33.17 -19.39
N ALA A 55 -25.01 -32.61 -20.54
CA ALA A 55 -23.68 -32.10 -20.79
C ALA A 55 -23.43 -31.02 -19.73
N ALA A 56 -22.41 -31.22 -18.88
CA ALA A 56 -22.04 -30.25 -17.87
C ALA A 56 -21.85 -28.89 -18.56
N ALA A 57 -22.50 -27.85 -18.03
CA ALA A 57 -22.35 -26.51 -18.54
C ALA A 57 -20.86 -26.13 -18.65
N PRO A 58 -20.44 -25.35 -19.66
CA PRO A 58 -19.05 -24.98 -19.83
C PRO A 58 -18.57 -24.19 -18.60
N VAL A 59 -17.68 -24.80 -17.82
CA VAL A 59 -17.05 -24.18 -16.66
C VAL A 59 -15.82 -23.42 -17.15
N ALA A 60 -15.82 -22.10 -17.02
CA ALA A 60 -14.67 -21.26 -17.30
C ALA A 60 -13.48 -21.67 -16.43
N PRO A 61 -12.23 -21.59 -16.91
CA PRO A 61 -11.06 -21.81 -16.07
C PRO A 61 -11.07 -20.82 -14.90
N CYS A 62 -10.58 -21.24 -13.74
CA CYS A 62 -10.56 -20.39 -12.56
C CYS A 62 -9.37 -19.42 -12.50
N GLY A 63 -8.63 -19.29 -13.60
CA GLY A 63 -7.43 -18.46 -13.76
C GLY A 63 -6.59 -18.95 -14.95
N ASN A 64 -5.38 -18.39 -15.11
CA ASN A 64 -4.48 -18.71 -16.22
C ASN A 64 -3.72 -20.05 -16.07
N GLY A 65 -3.90 -20.75 -14.94
CA GLY A 65 -3.22 -22.02 -14.66
C GLY A 65 -4.15 -23.22 -14.80
N ALA A 66 -3.67 -24.27 -15.49
CA ALA A 66 -4.31 -25.58 -15.48
C ALA A 66 -4.33 -26.20 -14.07
N VAL A 67 -5.24 -27.16 -13.85
CA VAL A 67 -5.31 -27.92 -12.59
C VAL A 67 -3.98 -28.66 -12.35
N THR A 68 -3.24 -28.27 -11.33
CA THR A 68 -1.89 -28.81 -11.06
C THR A 68 -1.95 -30.18 -10.38
N ALA A 69 -0.82 -30.88 -10.27
CA ALA A 69 -0.70 -32.08 -9.46
C ALA A 69 -0.86 -31.78 -7.95
N ALA A 70 -0.37 -30.61 -7.51
CA ALA A 70 -0.53 -30.14 -6.14
C ALA A 70 -2.00 -29.90 -5.79
N ASP A 71 -2.78 -29.31 -6.71
CA ASP A 71 -4.22 -29.10 -6.52
C ASP A 71 -4.95 -30.45 -6.35
N LYS A 72 -4.59 -31.48 -7.14
CA LYS A 72 -5.14 -32.84 -7.02
C LYS A 72 -4.77 -33.49 -5.68
N ALA A 73 -3.49 -33.40 -5.28
CA ALA A 73 -3.01 -33.97 -4.03
C ALA A 73 -3.64 -33.32 -2.78
N ILE A 74 -3.89 -32.00 -2.81
CA ILE A 74 -4.63 -31.32 -1.74
C ILE A 74 -6.08 -31.82 -1.71
N ALA A 75 -6.75 -31.94 -2.86
CA ALA A 75 -8.10 -32.45 -2.93
C ALA A 75 -8.21 -33.88 -2.38
N ASP A 76 -7.30 -34.78 -2.76
CA ASP A 76 -7.27 -36.17 -2.26
C ASP A 76 -7.05 -36.23 -0.75
N ARG A 77 -6.18 -35.37 -0.20
CA ARG A 77 -5.93 -35.29 1.25
C ARG A 77 -7.13 -34.78 2.03
N LEU A 78 -7.85 -33.79 1.49
CA LEU A 78 -8.99 -33.17 2.17
C LEU A 78 -10.25 -34.01 2.09
N ARG A 79 -10.44 -34.77 1.00
CA ARG A 79 -11.66 -35.54 0.71
C ARG A 79 -12.27 -36.33 1.88
N PRO A 80 -11.52 -37.08 2.70
CA PRO A 80 -12.10 -37.83 3.83
C PRO A 80 -12.52 -36.94 5.02
N ALA A 81 -12.06 -35.70 5.09
CA ALA A 81 -12.36 -34.75 6.18
C ALA A 81 -13.43 -33.69 5.81
N MET A 82 -13.81 -33.61 4.53
CA MET A 82 -14.86 -32.72 4.03
C MET A 82 -16.24 -33.29 4.35
N ASN A 83 -17.14 -32.46 4.88
CA ASN A 83 -18.50 -32.85 5.25
C ASN A 83 -19.57 -31.83 4.83
N GLY A 84 -19.20 -30.77 4.13
CA GLY A 84 -20.12 -29.77 3.59
C GLY A 84 -21.11 -30.39 2.60
N PRO A 85 -22.40 -30.01 2.65
CA PRO A 85 -23.43 -30.60 1.81
C PRO A 85 -23.30 -30.27 0.32
N ARG A 86 -22.61 -29.19 -0.06
CA ARG A 86 -22.38 -28.81 -1.47
C ARG A 86 -21.07 -29.34 -2.03
N LEU A 87 -19.94 -29.07 -1.38
CA LEU A 87 -18.64 -29.54 -1.87
C LEU A 87 -18.30 -30.93 -1.31
N GLY A 88 -18.16 -31.06 0.00
CA GLY A 88 -17.97 -32.35 0.67
C GLY A 88 -16.89 -33.22 0.02
N SER A 89 -17.16 -34.52 -0.06
CA SER A 89 -16.26 -35.49 -0.70
C SER A 89 -16.11 -35.31 -2.22
N ALA A 90 -16.88 -34.41 -2.85
CA ALA A 90 -16.73 -34.07 -4.27
C ALA A 90 -15.58 -33.08 -4.54
N VAL A 91 -14.83 -32.66 -3.52
CA VAL A 91 -13.62 -31.84 -3.69
C VAL A 91 -12.65 -32.48 -4.72
N SER A 92 -12.25 -31.67 -5.69
CA SER A 92 -11.42 -32.08 -6.82
C SER A 92 -10.24 -31.13 -6.99
N GLY A 93 -9.25 -31.53 -7.80
CA GLY A 93 -8.15 -30.61 -8.14
C GLY A 93 -8.66 -29.32 -8.80
N ARG A 94 -9.81 -29.36 -9.48
CA ARG A 94 -10.42 -28.15 -10.06
C ARG A 94 -10.96 -27.22 -8.98
N SER A 95 -11.70 -27.72 -8.00
CA SER A 95 -12.20 -26.87 -6.91
C SER A 95 -11.04 -26.27 -6.10
N ILE A 96 -9.96 -27.02 -5.86
CA ILE A 96 -8.74 -26.50 -5.22
C ILE A 96 -8.04 -25.45 -6.08
N ALA A 97 -7.96 -25.63 -7.41
CA ALA A 97 -7.41 -24.61 -8.29
C ALA A 97 -8.23 -23.31 -8.23
N CYS A 98 -9.55 -23.38 -8.14
CA CYS A 98 -10.42 -22.21 -7.99
C CYS A 98 -10.25 -21.55 -6.61
N ALA A 99 -10.25 -22.34 -5.54
CA ALA A 99 -10.01 -21.85 -4.19
C ALA A 99 -8.62 -21.22 -4.03
N ARG A 100 -7.59 -21.75 -4.71
CA ARG A 100 -6.24 -21.18 -4.74
C ARG A 100 -6.22 -19.78 -5.33
N VAL A 101 -7.01 -19.50 -6.37
CA VAL A 101 -7.11 -18.15 -6.93
C VAL A 101 -7.90 -17.22 -6.02
N ILE A 102 -8.97 -17.70 -5.36
CA ILE A 102 -9.68 -16.93 -4.32
C ILE A 102 -8.71 -16.56 -3.17
N VAL A 103 -8.00 -17.54 -2.61
CA VAL A 103 -7.04 -17.36 -1.52
C VAL A 103 -5.92 -16.40 -1.92
N GLY A 104 -5.33 -16.60 -3.10
CA GLY A 104 -4.30 -15.71 -3.63
C GLY A 104 -4.80 -14.28 -3.84
N THR A 105 -6.05 -14.11 -4.27
CA THR A 105 -6.67 -12.78 -4.44
C THR A 105 -6.93 -12.11 -3.08
N VAL A 106 -7.36 -12.85 -2.07
CA VAL A 106 -7.55 -12.34 -0.70
C VAL A 106 -6.21 -11.89 -0.11
N GLN A 107 -5.16 -12.70 -0.29
CA GLN A 107 -3.80 -12.35 0.11
C GLN A 107 -3.29 -11.11 -0.63
N ALA A 108 -3.52 -11.02 -1.94
CA ALA A 108 -3.19 -9.85 -2.76
C ALA A 108 -3.94 -8.58 -2.34
N ARG A 109 -5.08 -8.72 -1.66
CA ARG A 109 -5.87 -7.61 -1.10
C ARG A 109 -5.46 -7.25 0.34
N GLY A 110 -4.46 -7.93 0.91
CA GLY A 110 -4.00 -7.69 2.28
C GLY A 110 -5.00 -8.09 3.37
N LEU A 111 -6.00 -8.90 3.04
CA LEU A 111 -6.97 -9.39 4.02
C LEU A 111 -6.48 -10.71 4.62
N GLY A 112 -6.75 -10.92 5.92
CA GLY A 112 -6.30 -12.10 6.66
C GLY A 112 -7.01 -13.42 6.28
N PRO A 113 -6.58 -14.56 6.85
CA PRO A 113 -7.08 -15.90 6.48
C PRO A 113 -8.59 -16.03 6.63
N ARG A 114 -9.17 -15.36 7.64
CA ARG A 114 -10.61 -15.32 7.85
C ARG A 114 -11.39 -14.77 6.65
N ALA A 115 -10.87 -13.76 5.96
CA ALA A 115 -11.51 -13.24 4.75
C ALA A 115 -11.50 -14.26 3.60
N ALA A 116 -10.46 -15.09 3.52
CA ALA A 116 -10.41 -16.18 2.56
C ALA A 116 -11.38 -17.29 2.93
N VAL A 117 -11.54 -17.63 4.21
CA VAL A 117 -12.57 -18.58 4.65
C VAL A 117 -13.95 -18.05 4.27
N ILE A 118 -14.25 -16.77 4.49
CA ILE A 118 -15.53 -16.14 4.09
C ILE A 118 -15.73 -16.21 2.56
N ALA A 119 -14.72 -15.86 1.77
CA ALA A 119 -14.81 -15.88 0.31
C ALA A 119 -14.94 -17.30 -0.27
N VAL A 120 -14.15 -18.26 0.24
CA VAL A 120 -14.24 -19.67 -0.18
C VAL A 120 -15.55 -20.30 0.27
N THR A 121 -16.04 -20.01 1.48
CA THR A 121 -17.38 -20.43 1.95
C THR A 121 -18.46 -19.94 0.98
N THR A 122 -18.38 -18.66 0.58
CA THR A 122 -19.33 -18.09 -0.38
C THR A 122 -19.24 -18.81 -1.72
N ALA A 123 -18.05 -19.01 -2.28
CA ALA A 123 -17.91 -19.68 -3.57
C ALA A 123 -18.34 -21.17 -3.56
N ILE A 124 -18.16 -21.87 -2.44
CA ILE A 124 -18.70 -23.23 -2.26
C ILE A 124 -20.22 -23.19 -2.24
N ALA A 125 -20.81 -22.27 -1.49
CA ALA A 125 -22.25 -22.14 -1.42
C ALA A 125 -22.85 -21.78 -2.79
N GLU A 126 -22.30 -20.79 -3.49
CA GLU A 126 -22.90 -20.28 -4.72
C GLU A 126 -22.74 -21.24 -5.91
N SER A 127 -21.61 -21.95 -6.01
CA SER A 127 -21.30 -22.71 -7.23
C SER A 127 -20.62 -24.05 -7.00
N THR A 128 -20.44 -24.47 -5.75
CA THR A 128 -19.58 -25.62 -5.42
C THR A 128 -18.16 -25.45 -6.00
N LEU A 129 -17.64 -24.21 -6.00
CA LEU A 129 -16.37 -23.80 -6.63
C LEU A 129 -16.30 -24.05 -8.15
N ASN A 130 -17.43 -24.03 -8.86
CA ASN A 130 -17.47 -24.08 -10.32
C ASN A 130 -17.60 -22.68 -10.93
N ASN A 131 -16.60 -22.26 -11.70
CA ASN A 131 -16.64 -20.96 -12.37
C ASN A 131 -17.55 -21.04 -13.63
N HIS A 132 -18.84 -20.77 -13.48
CA HIS A 132 -19.81 -20.88 -14.58
C HIS A 132 -19.59 -19.79 -15.64
N ALA A 133 -19.26 -20.20 -16.88
CA ALA A 133 -19.04 -19.28 -18.00
C ALA A 133 -20.35 -18.78 -18.64
N VAL A 134 -21.43 -19.51 -18.38
CA VAL A 134 -22.77 -19.27 -18.94
C VAL A 134 -23.72 -19.07 -17.77
N ALA A 135 -24.67 -18.16 -17.92
CA ALA A 135 -25.64 -17.90 -16.86
C ALA A 135 -26.61 -19.07 -16.71
N HIS A 136 -26.92 -19.43 -15.47
CA HIS A 136 -27.78 -20.58 -15.14
C HIS A 136 -28.99 -20.21 -14.28
N ASP A 137 -28.87 -19.21 -13.42
CA ASP A 137 -29.96 -18.64 -12.64
C ASP A 137 -30.03 -17.14 -12.92
N HIS A 138 -31.06 -16.70 -13.65
CA HIS A 138 -31.14 -15.38 -14.27
C HIS A 138 -29.89 -15.05 -15.13
N ASP A 139 -29.16 -13.98 -14.79
CA ASP A 139 -27.90 -13.55 -15.42
C ASP A 139 -26.68 -13.76 -14.49
N SER A 140 -26.78 -14.66 -13.50
CA SER A 140 -25.70 -14.97 -12.56
C SER A 140 -24.55 -15.71 -13.22
N LEU A 141 -23.32 -15.30 -12.93
CA LEU A 141 -22.08 -15.84 -13.52
C LEU A 141 -20.99 -16.08 -12.46
N GLY A 142 -20.06 -16.96 -12.83
CA GLY A 142 -18.81 -17.17 -12.09
C GLY A 142 -18.95 -17.83 -10.71
N LEU A 143 -17.85 -17.86 -9.96
CA LEU A 143 -17.76 -18.61 -8.70
C LEU A 143 -18.70 -18.12 -7.59
N PHE A 144 -19.02 -16.82 -7.60
CA PHE A 144 -19.85 -16.17 -6.60
C PHE A 144 -21.30 -15.97 -7.08
N GLN A 145 -21.67 -16.52 -8.25
CA GLN A 145 -22.99 -16.34 -8.89
C GLN A 145 -23.46 -14.87 -8.89
N GLN A 146 -22.54 -13.97 -9.23
CA GLN A 146 -22.80 -12.53 -9.24
C GLN A 146 -23.56 -12.12 -10.49
N ARG A 147 -24.43 -11.11 -10.38
CA ARG A 147 -25.31 -10.65 -11.46
C ARG A 147 -24.88 -9.30 -12.04
N PRO A 148 -24.64 -9.19 -13.36
CA PRO A 148 -24.40 -7.90 -14.00
C PRO A 148 -25.54 -6.91 -13.78
N SER A 149 -26.80 -7.37 -13.86
CA SER A 149 -28.00 -6.55 -13.61
C SER A 149 -28.10 -5.98 -12.20
N GLN A 150 -27.35 -6.51 -11.22
CA GLN A 150 -27.27 -6.00 -9.85
C GLN A 150 -26.02 -5.14 -9.60
N GLY A 151 -25.26 -4.81 -10.65
CA GLY A 151 -24.11 -3.90 -10.56
C GLY A 151 -22.81 -4.56 -10.09
N TRP A 152 -22.71 -5.89 -10.08
CA TRP A 152 -21.49 -6.59 -9.66
C TRP A 152 -20.34 -6.50 -10.66
N GLY A 153 -20.62 -6.24 -11.95
CA GLY A 153 -19.63 -6.15 -13.02
C GLY A 153 -20.16 -6.63 -14.37
N ARG A 154 -19.34 -6.56 -15.42
CA ARG A 154 -19.67 -7.09 -16.75
C ARG A 154 -19.52 -8.62 -16.77
N PRO A 155 -20.25 -9.37 -17.64
CA PRO A 155 -20.15 -10.83 -17.73
C PRO A 155 -18.72 -11.38 -17.74
N ALA A 156 -17.85 -10.84 -18.59
CA ALA A 156 -16.45 -11.27 -18.70
C ALA A 156 -15.63 -11.02 -17.42
N GLN A 157 -16.01 -10.02 -16.64
CA GLN A 157 -15.38 -9.72 -15.34
C GLN A 157 -15.87 -10.70 -14.27
N LEU A 158 -17.14 -11.11 -14.29
CA LEU A 158 -17.70 -12.03 -13.30
C LEU A 158 -17.22 -13.47 -13.49
N THR A 159 -16.85 -13.86 -14.70
CA THR A 159 -16.16 -15.13 -14.98
C THR A 159 -14.65 -15.08 -14.71
N ASN A 160 -14.09 -13.90 -14.43
CA ASN A 160 -12.72 -13.76 -13.96
C ASN A 160 -12.71 -13.89 -12.43
N VAL A 161 -12.06 -14.92 -11.92
CA VAL A 161 -12.07 -15.25 -10.48
C VAL A 161 -11.45 -14.16 -9.62
N GLU A 162 -10.37 -13.52 -10.07
CA GLU A 162 -9.71 -12.44 -9.32
C GLU A 162 -10.62 -11.20 -9.23
N TYR A 163 -11.28 -10.84 -10.33
CA TYR A 163 -12.24 -9.74 -10.32
C TYR A 163 -13.45 -10.07 -9.44
N ALA A 164 -14.09 -11.23 -9.64
CA ALA A 164 -15.28 -11.62 -8.90
C ALA A 164 -15.02 -11.72 -7.38
N THR A 165 -13.83 -12.23 -7.00
CA THR A 165 -13.37 -12.25 -5.62
C THR A 165 -13.18 -10.82 -5.09
N ASN A 166 -12.59 -9.92 -5.85
CA ASN A 166 -12.44 -8.52 -5.45
C ASN A 166 -13.78 -7.76 -5.37
N ALA A 167 -14.73 -8.06 -6.24
CA ALA A 167 -16.07 -7.49 -6.17
C ALA A 167 -16.77 -7.95 -4.87
N PHE A 168 -16.69 -9.26 -4.57
CA PHE A 168 -17.20 -9.85 -3.33
C PHE A 168 -16.58 -9.20 -2.08
N LEU A 169 -15.24 -9.14 -1.99
CA LEU A 169 -14.54 -8.57 -0.85
C LEU A 169 -14.85 -7.06 -0.67
N SER A 170 -15.06 -6.32 -1.77
CA SER A 170 -15.49 -4.91 -1.68
C SER A 170 -16.90 -4.79 -1.10
N SER A 171 -17.81 -5.69 -1.48
CA SER A 171 -19.16 -5.73 -0.91
C SER A 171 -19.12 -6.14 0.58
N MET A 172 -18.24 -7.08 0.94
CA MET A 172 -18.01 -7.46 2.35
C MET A 172 -17.60 -6.26 3.21
N LEU A 173 -16.57 -5.52 2.79
CA LEU A 173 -16.08 -4.35 3.52
C LEU A 173 -17.14 -3.25 3.64
N ARG A 174 -17.94 -3.02 2.59
CA ARG A 174 -19.05 -2.03 2.64
C ARG A 174 -20.18 -2.45 3.57
N ASN A 175 -20.54 -3.73 3.60
CA ASN A 175 -21.64 -4.22 4.45
C ASN A 175 -21.19 -4.49 5.91
N HIS A 176 -19.88 -4.47 6.18
CA HIS A 176 -19.28 -4.65 7.51
C HIS A 176 -18.22 -3.57 7.82
N PRO A 177 -18.63 -2.30 8.00
CA PRO A 177 -17.70 -1.22 8.34
C PRO A 177 -17.04 -1.44 9.71
N GLY A 178 -15.87 -0.85 9.92
CA GLY A 178 -15.13 -0.95 11.19
C GLY A 178 -14.73 -2.39 11.54
N ASP A 179 -14.35 -3.18 10.54
CA ASP A 179 -13.92 -4.58 10.68
C ASP A 179 -14.96 -5.53 11.29
N GLY A 180 -16.25 -5.20 11.19
CA GLY A 180 -17.35 -6.03 11.69
C GLY A 180 -17.50 -7.43 11.05
N TRP A 181 -16.62 -7.79 10.10
CA TRP A 181 -16.50 -9.12 9.50
C TRP A 181 -15.42 -9.98 10.20
N MET A 182 -14.54 -9.37 10.99
CA MET A 182 -13.48 -10.05 11.75
C MET A 182 -14.03 -10.91 12.90
N THR A 183 -15.27 -10.67 13.31
CA THR A 183 -15.95 -11.40 14.40
C THR A 183 -17.33 -11.89 13.94
N GLY A 184 -17.95 -12.80 14.70
CA GLY A 184 -19.29 -13.33 14.40
C GLY A 184 -19.33 -14.56 13.49
N ASP A 185 -20.54 -14.98 13.11
CA ASP A 185 -20.77 -16.17 12.28
C ASP A 185 -20.43 -15.90 10.80
N ILE A 186 -19.60 -16.75 10.20
CA ILE A 186 -19.14 -16.60 8.80
C ILE A 186 -20.29 -16.74 7.83
N GLY A 187 -21.24 -17.65 8.07
CA GLY A 187 -22.40 -17.83 7.19
C GLY A 187 -23.30 -16.60 7.16
N ALA A 188 -23.54 -15.98 8.31
CA ALA A 188 -24.26 -14.72 8.43
C ALA A 188 -23.56 -13.55 7.71
N ILE A 189 -22.22 -13.51 7.74
CA ILE A 189 -21.43 -12.54 6.96
C ILE A 189 -21.63 -12.79 5.46
N CYS A 190 -21.46 -14.03 4.98
CA CYS A 190 -21.66 -14.38 3.57
C CYS A 190 -23.06 -13.97 3.07
N GLN A 191 -24.10 -14.32 3.85
CA GLN A 191 -25.49 -13.95 3.54
C GLN A 191 -25.70 -12.44 3.50
N ARG A 192 -25.07 -11.67 4.39
CA ARG A 192 -25.21 -10.19 4.37
C ARG A 192 -24.61 -9.58 3.11
N VAL A 193 -23.52 -10.16 2.62
CA VAL A 193 -22.82 -9.70 1.42
C VAL A 193 -23.58 -10.06 0.14
N GLN A 194 -24.07 -11.30 0.05
CA GLN A 194 -24.72 -11.83 -1.15
C GLN A 194 -26.23 -11.56 -1.22
N ARG A 195 -26.89 -11.42 -0.07
CA ARG A 195 -28.36 -11.24 0.06
C ARG A 195 -29.15 -12.31 -0.69
N SER A 196 -28.76 -13.58 -0.52
CA SER A 196 -29.42 -14.74 -1.14
C SER A 196 -30.81 -15.01 -0.54
N ALA A 197 -31.68 -15.68 -1.29
CA ALA A 197 -32.98 -16.16 -0.81
C ALA A 197 -32.84 -17.32 0.21
N TYR A 198 -31.64 -17.91 0.34
CA TYR A 198 -31.37 -19.09 1.18
C TYR A 198 -30.28 -18.79 2.23
N PRO A 199 -30.61 -18.05 3.31
CA PRO A 199 -29.63 -17.58 4.29
C PRO A 199 -28.88 -18.70 5.03
N GLY A 200 -29.50 -19.87 5.21
CA GLY A 200 -28.90 -21.01 5.89
C GLY A 200 -27.89 -21.82 5.06
N ALA A 201 -27.64 -21.45 3.80
CA ALA A 201 -26.88 -22.26 2.86
C ALA A 201 -25.35 -22.06 2.94
N TYR A 202 -24.86 -21.11 3.75
CA TYR A 202 -23.43 -20.79 3.88
C TYR A 202 -22.78 -21.46 5.10
N SER A 203 -23.42 -21.41 6.27
CA SER A 203 -22.85 -21.93 7.52
C SER A 203 -22.40 -23.41 7.44
N PRO A 204 -23.14 -24.32 6.75
CA PRO A 204 -22.70 -25.71 6.59
C PRO A 204 -21.38 -25.89 5.82
N GLU A 205 -20.98 -24.90 5.00
CA GLU A 205 -19.80 -24.99 4.14
C GLU A 205 -18.53 -24.40 4.77
N VAL A 206 -18.65 -23.74 5.94
CA VAL A 206 -17.54 -23.02 6.60
C VAL A 206 -16.40 -23.98 6.97
N HIS A 207 -16.73 -25.17 7.46
CA HIS A 207 -15.74 -26.19 7.84
C HIS A 207 -14.89 -26.62 6.63
N ASP A 208 -15.54 -26.90 5.50
CA ASP A 208 -14.85 -27.29 4.27
C ASP A 208 -13.97 -26.15 3.73
N ALA A 209 -14.48 -24.91 3.77
CA ALA A 209 -13.73 -23.73 3.38
C ALA A 209 -12.49 -23.50 4.25
N ASP A 210 -12.60 -23.67 5.57
CA ASP A 210 -11.49 -23.50 6.51
C ASP A 210 -10.37 -24.51 6.26
N LEU A 211 -10.73 -25.78 6.04
CA LEU A 211 -9.75 -26.82 5.70
C LEU A 211 -9.04 -26.57 4.36
N ILE A 212 -9.76 -26.07 3.36
CA ILE A 212 -9.18 -25.68 2.07
C ILE A 212 -8.22 -24.50 2.24
N VAL A 213 -8.65 -23.45 2.94
CA VAL A 213 -7.84 -22.25 3.18
C VAL A 213 -6.60 -22.61 4.00
N ALA A 214 -6.70 -23.42 5.05
CA ALA A 214 -5.57 -23.86 5.85
C ALA A 214 -4.48 -24.56 5.01
N GLN A 215 -4.85 -25.35 3.99
CA GLN A 215 -3.88 -26.00 3.09
C GLN A 215 -3.21 -25.04 2.11
N LEU A 216 -3.89 -23.94 1.76
CA LEU A 216 -3.47 -22.98 0.74
C LEU A 216 -2.79 -21.73 1.33
N TRP A 217 -3.14 -21.31 2.54
CA TRP A 217 -2.73 -20.04 3.15
C TRP A 217 -1.20 -19.93 3.35
N GLY A 218 -0.55 -21.05 3.69
CA GLY A 218 0.92 -21.13 3.85
C GLY A 218 1.66 -21.75 2.66
N ARG A 219 0.95 -22.11 1.58
CA ARG A 219 1.54 -22.65 0.35
C ARG A 219 1.46 -21.61 -0.75
N SER A 220 2.43 -20.70 -0.75
CA SER A 220 2.84 -20.06 -2.00
C SER A 220 3.27 -21.17 -2.96
N ALA A 221 2.54 -21.37 -4.06
CA ALA A 221 2.88 -22.40 -5.03
C ALA A 221 4.30 -22.14 -5.60
N PRO A 222 5.15 -23.17 -5.74
CA PRO A 222 6.47 -23.01 -6.33
C PRO A 222 6.36 -22.75 -7.84
N ALA A 223 7.20 -21.87 -8.36
CA ALA A 223 7.40 -21.71 -9.81
C ALA A 223 8.05 -23.00 -10.41
N PRO A 224 7.78 -23.34 -11.68
CA PRO A 224 8.34 -24.53 -12.31
C PRO A 224 9.84 -24.37 -12.58
N ILE A 225 10.61 -25.42 -12.31
CA ILE A 225 12.02 -25.57 -12.72
C ILE A 225 12.04 -25.97 -14.20
N PRO A 226 12.73 -25.25 -15.10
CA PRO A 226 12.97 -25.75 -16.45
C PRO A 226 14.10 -26.77 -16.45
N ALA A 227 13.92 -27.86 -17.20
CA ALA A 227 14.98 -28.79 -17.55
C ALA A 227 16.05 -28.08 -18.39
N ALA A 228 17.31 -28.48 -18.17
CA ALA A 228 18.47 -27.96 -18.90
C ALA A 228 18.32 -28.12 -20.42
N GLY A 229 18.40 -27.01 -21.14
CA GLY A 229 18.42 -26.99 -22.60
C GLY A 229 18.35 -25.57 -23.17
N SER A 230 19.51 -25.02 -23.52
CA SER A 230 19.74 -23.94 -24.49
C SER A 230 18.77 -22.74 -24.52
N ALA A 231 19.20 -21.68 -23.81
CA ALA A 231 19.02 -20.24 -24.08
C ALA A 231 17.85 -19.76 -24.97
N THR A 232 16.86 -19.13 -24.34
CA THR A 232 16.17 -17.91 -24.84
C THR A 232 15.64 -17.11 -23.64
N PRO A 233 15.71 -15.76 -23.61
CA PRO A 233 15.44 -15.00 -22.38
C PRO A 233 13.95 -14.97 -22.02
N ALA A 234 13.60 -15.33 -20.79
CA ALA A 234 12.24 -15.28 -20.26
C ALA A 234 11.83 -13.86 -19.85
N THR A 235 10.61 -13.44 -20.23
CA THR A 235 10.01 -12.17 -19.83
C THR A 235 9.67 -12.16 -18.32
N PRO A 236 9.99 -11.10 -17.55
CA PRO A 236 9.83 -11.09 -16.09
C PRO A 236 8.36 -11.08 -15.64
N ALA A 237 8.05 -11.78 -14.55
CA ALA A 237 6.76 -11.70 -13.85
C ALA A 237 6.47 -10.29 -13.33
N THR A 238 5.25 -9.80 -13.59
CA THR A 238 4.76 -8.49 -13.14
C THR A 238 4.61 -8.49 -11.62
N PRO A 239 5.33 -7.61 -10.89
CA PRO A 239 5.23 -7.53 -9.44
C PRO A 239 3.87 -6.96 -8.98
N SER A 240 3.46 -7.29 -7.76
CA SER A 240 2.17 -6.93 -7.12
C SER A 240 2.42 -6.55 -5.65
N GLY A 241 1.65 -5.62 -5.08
CA GLY A 241 1.89 -5.02 -3.74
C GLY A 241 1.87 -3.49 -3.80
N PRO A 242 2.36 -2.78 -2.76
CA PRO A 242 2.66 -1.37 -2.87
C PRO A 242 3.84 -1.14 -3.82
N TYR A 243 3.95 0.08 -4.33
CA TYR A 243 4.97 0.54 -5.27
C TYR A 243 4.96 -0.18 -6.62
N GLN A 244 3.78 -0.52 -7.12
CA GLN A 244 3.60 -1.19 -8.42
C GLN A 244 2.96 -0.28 -9.48
N LYS A 245 2.20 0.72 -9.01
CA LYS A 245 1.46 1.63 -9.85
C LYS A 245 2.17 2.97 -9.84
N ALA A 246 2.56 3.45 -11.02
CA ALA A 246 2.97 4.83 -11.18
C ALA A 246 1.77 5.75 -10.90
N LEU A 247 1.92 6.62 -9.90
CA LEU A 247 1.04 7.77 -9.68
C LEU A 247 1.37 8.89 -10.67
N ILE A 248 2.66 9.07 -10.94
CA ILE A 248 3.15 10.00 -11.96
C ILE A 248 4.47 9.51 -12.57
N THR A 249 4.69 9.86 -13.84
CA THR A 249 5.99 9.85 -14.50
C THR A 249 6.23 11.24 -15.06
N ALA A 250 7.37 11.85 -14.75
CA ALA A 250 7.68 13.22 -15.14
C ALA A 250 9.15 13.37 -15.56
N GLY A 251 9.40 14.24 -16.54
CA GLY A 251 10.71 14.83 -16.79
C GLY A 251 10.79 16.18 -16.09
N THR A 252 11.91 16.47 -15.46
CA THR A 252 12.14 17.75 -14.78
C THR A 252 12.88 18.73 -15.69
N GLU A 253 12.85 20.02 -15.36
CA GLU A 253 13.77 21.02 -15.96
C GLU A 253 15.17 21.01 -15.30
N LEU A 254 15.45 20.00 -14.45
CA LEU A 254 16.82 19.68 -14.06
C LEU A 254 17.46 18.94 -15.24
N GLY A 255 18.60 19.44 -15.71
CA GLY A 255 19.38 18.77 -16.75
C GLY A 255 19.93 17.41 -16.29
N ASP A 256 20.89 16.89 -17.03
CA ASP A 256 21.69 15.74 -16.56
C ASP A 256 22.41 16.10 -15.25
N LEU A 257 22.21 15.27 -14.22
CA LEU A 257 22.76 15.47 -12.87
C LEU A 257 23.94 14.53 -12.59
N ALA A 258 24.86 14.44 -13.55
CA ALA A 258 26.14 13.77 -13.35
C ALA A 258 26.93 14.37 -12.16
N GLY A 259 27.67 13.52 -11.44
CA GLY A 259 28.46 13.92 -10.27
C GLY A 259 27.71 13.80 -8.94
N ARG A 260 28.25 14.43 -7.88
CA ARG A 260 27.67 14.43 -6.53
C ARG A 260 26.54 15.47 -6.43
N ASN A 261 25.34 15.02 -6.76
CA ASN A 261 24.10 15.74 -6.58
C ASN A 261 23.18 14.94 -5.64
N ASP A 262 22.69 15.60 -4.59
CA ASP A 262 21.75 15.01 -3.64
C ASP A 262 20.33 15.52 -3.93
N LEU A 263 19.36 14.63 -3.76
CA LEU A 263 17.94 14.91 -3.98
C LEU A 263 17.18 14.76 -2.67
N LEU A 264 16.29 15.70 -2.39
CA LEU A 264 15.50 15.81 -1.17
C LEU A 264 14.06 16.18 -1.55
N LEU A 265 13.10 15.89 -0.67
CA LEU A 265 11.70 16.29 -0.83
C LEU A 265 11.25 17.13 0.36
N ALA A 266 10.55 18.22 0.07
CA ALA A 266 9.88 19.04 1.07
C ALA A 266 8.78 19.87 0.40
N ASP A 267 7.73 20.22 1.13
CA ASP A 267 6.76 21.22 0.68
C ASP A 267 7.36 22.62 0.89
N TRP A 268 8.05 23.15 -0.14
CA TRP A 268 8.83 24.38 -0.03
C TRP A 268 7.93 25.62 -0.06
N ASN A 269 6.88 25.59 -0.89
CA ASN A 269 5.97 26.71 -1.10
C ASN A 269 4.69 26.64 -0.22
N ALA A 270 4.54 25.61 0.61
CA ALA A 270 3.40 25.34 1.49
C ALA A 270 2.08 25.06 0.75
N ASP A 271 2.16 24.44 -0.44
CA ASP A 271 0.99 24.06 -1.25
C ASP A 271 0.49 22.63 -0.98
N LYS A 272 1.16 21.89 -0.08
CA LYS A 272 0.90 20.50 0.30
C LYS A 272 1.25 19.47 -0.77
N HIS A 273 1.98 19.85 -1.81
CA HIS A 273 2.64 18.93 -2.72
C HIS A 273 4.14 18.90 -2.41
N PRO A 274 4.75 17.71 -2.32
CA PRO A 274 6.20 17.61 -2.14
C PRO A 274 6.97 18.20 -3.33
N ASP A 275 7.83 19.19 -3.08
CA ASP A 275 8.73 19.78 -4.07
C ASP A 275 10.08 19.05 -4.10
N LEU A 276 10.66 18.93 -5.30
CA LEU A 276 11.95 18.26 -5.50
C LEU A 276 13.10 19.26 -5.34
N MET A 277 13.88 19.09 -4.28
CA MET A 277 15.06 19.88 -4.00
C MET A 277 16.33 19.14 -4.44
N LEU A 278 17.14 19.82 -5.24
CA LEU A 278 18.46 19.40 -5.68
C LEU A 278 19.51 20.19 -4.92
N VAL A 279 20.47 19.49 -4.31
CA VAL A 279 21.66 20.08 -3.71
C VAL A 279 22.90 19.66 -4.49
N ARG A 280 23.59 20.65 -5.05
CA ARG A 280 24.93 20.48 -5.62
C ARG A 280 25.95 20.89 -4.57
N GLY A 281 26.48 19.90 -3.85
CA GLY A 281 27.45 20.10 -2.78
C GLY A 281 28.89 20.31 -3.26
N SER A 282 29.22 19.90 -4.48
CA SER A 282 30.58 19.95 -5.02
C SER A 282 30.60 20.40 -6.49
N GLY A 283 31.78 20.75 -7.02
CA GLY A 283 31.94 21.17 -8.43
C GLY A 283 31.14 22.41 -8.87
N SER A 284 30.69 23.24 -7.93
CA SER A 284 29.90 24.44 -8.21
C SER A 284 30.74 25.58 -8.80
N PRO A 285 30.30 26.25 -9.88
CA PRO A 285 31.01 27.40 -10.46
C PRO A 285 31.14 28.59 -9.51
N THR A 286 30.21 28.72 -8.55
CA THR A 286 30.20 29.81 -7.57
C THR A 286 31.12 29.55 -6.37
N GLY A 287 31.72 28.35 -6.28
CA GLY A 287 32.49 27.90 -5.12
C GLY A 287 31.64 27.65 -3.86
N ARG A 288 30.32 27.85 -3.94
CA ARG A 288 29.34 27.61 -2.87
C ARG A 288 28.45 26.44 -3.25
N ALA A 289 27.94 25.69 -2.28
CA ALA A 289 26.93 24.69 -2.59
C ALA A 289 25.69 25.39 -3.16
N GLU A 290 25.03 24.77 -4.14
CA GLU A 290 23.89 25.35 -4.85
C GLU A 290 22.64 24.52 -4.62
N VAL A 291 21.51 25.21 -4.48
CA VAL A 291 20.19 24.59 -4.35
C VAL A 291 19.32 24.98 -5.53
N ARG A 292 18.60 24.00 -6.08
CA ARG A 292 17.48 24.22 -7.01
C ARG A 292 16.24 23.50 -6.50
N ILE A 293 15.07 24.11 -6.60
CA ILE A 293 13.81 23.51 -6.16
C ILE A 293 12.81 23.53 -7.31
N MET A 294 12.24 22.37 -7.61
CA MET A 294 11.24 22.15 -8.65
C MET A 294 9.87 21.92 -8.01
N ASP A 295 8.85 22.61 -8.54
CA ASP A 295 7.47 22.62 -8.06
C ASP A 295 6.78 21.27 -8.27
N GLY A 296 6.42 20.59 -7.18
CA GLY A 296 5.70 19.33 -7.18
C GLY A 296 4.29 19.44 -7.76
N ALA A 297 3.54 20.49 -7.46
CA ALA A 297 2.18 20.70 -7.98
C ALA A 297 2.17 20.88 -9.50
N SER A 298 3.27 21.38 -10.07
CA SER A 298 3.47 21.48 -11.53
C SER A 298 3.98 20.19 -12.18
N ASN A 299 4.06 19.07 -11.45
CA ASN A 299 4.76 17.85 -11.87
C ASN A 299 6.24 18.10 -12.20
N PHE A 300 6.90 18.95 -11.41
CA PHE A 300 8.32 19.32 -11.50
C PHE A 300 8.71 20.07 -12.78
N ALA A 301 7.74 20.67 -13.48
CA ALA A 301 7.98 21.52 -14.64
C ALA A 301 8.34 22.97 -14.25
N GLY A 302 7.82 23.45 -13.12
CA GLY A 302 8.07 24.78 -12.58
C GLY A 302 9.34 24.84 -11.72
N LEU A 303 10.15 25.87 -11.90
CA LEU A 303 11.28 26.17 -11.01
C LEU A 303 10.82 27.14 -9.92
N LEU A 304 10.95 26.75 -8.65
CA LEU A 304 10.63 27.59 -7.49
C LEU A 304 11.82 28.41 -7.01
N LEU A 305 13.02 27.80 -7.01
CA LEU A 305 14.23 28.44 -6.48
C LEU A 305 15.49 28.00 -7.22
N THR A 306 16.41 28.95 -7.41
CA THR A 306 17.84 28.68 -7.64
C THR A 306 18.65 29.62 -6.77
N THR A 307 19.55 29.10 -5.95
CA THR A 307 20.32 29.91 -5.01
C THR A 307 21.68 29.27 -4.69
N SER A 308 22.68 30.11 -4.42
CA SER A 308 23.91 29.69 -3.76
C SER A 308 23.73 29.77 -2.24
N THR A 309 24.21 28.76 -1.53
CA THR A 309 24.04 28.63 -0.09
C THR A 309 25.12 29.39 0.70
N ALA A 310 24.95 29.46 2.02
CA ALA A 310 25.93 30.03 2.94
C ALA A 310 27.26 29.24 2.98
N ILE A 311 27.26 27.96 2.61
CA ILE A 311 28.43 27.07 2.74
C ILE A 311 29.20 26.92 1.43
N ALA A 312 30.49 26.62 1.55
CA ALA A 312 31.36 26.32 0.42
C ALA A 312 30.97 24.98 -0.23
N ALA A 313 31.12 24.90 -1.55
CA ALA A 313 31.11 23.63 -2.24
C ALA A 313 32.39 22.86 -1.90
N THR A 314 32.30 21.56 -1.64
CA THR A 314 33.44 20.75 -1.23
C THR A 314 33.31 19.32 -1.73
N GLU A 315 34.45 18.68 -2.00
CA GLU A 315 34.52 17.24 -2.29
C GLU A 315 34.51 16.38 -1.02
N ASN A 316 34.59 17.00 0.16
CA ASN A 316 34.52 16.29 1.43
C ASN A 316 33.16 15.58 1.57
N PRO A 317 33.11 14.35 2.11
CA PRO A 317 31.86 13.62 2.27
C PRO A 317 30.85 14.37 3.16
N GLN A 318 29.69 14.67 2.58
CA GLN A 318 28.56 15.30 3.26
C GLN A 318 27.27 14.59 2.86
N THR A 319 26.25 14.72 3.69
CA THR A 319 24.87 14.34 3.35
C THR A 319 23.93 15.43 3.79
N TYR A 320 22.75 15.48 3.17
CA TYR A 320 21.78 16.53 3.37
C TYR A 320 20.46 15.97 3.87
N ALA A 321 19.73 16.77 4.65
CA ALA A 321 18.38 16.48 5.10
C ALA A 321 17.58 17.78 5.17
N VAL A 322 16.25 17.70 5.08
CA VAL A 322 15.36 18.87 5.14
C VAL A 322 14.37 18.70 6.28
N THR A 323 14.18 19.76 7.07
CA THR A 323 13.20 19.84 8.15
C THR A 323 12.97 21.29 8.55
N ASP A 324 11.88 21.61 9.24
CA ASP A 324 11.71 22.92 9.87
C ASP A 324 12.44 22.93 11.22
N TRP A 325 13.66 23.48 11.25
CA TRP A 325 14.52 23.44 12.43
C TRP A 325 14.16 24.53 13.44
N ASN A 326 13.81 25.73 12.95
CA ASN A 326 13.54 26.88 13.80
C ASN A 326 12.04 27.09 14.12
N GLY A 327 11.14 26.31 13.52
CA GLY A 327 9.69 26.35 13.74
C GLY A 327 8.97 27.46 12.99
N ASP A 328 9.54 27.98 11.90
CA ASP A 328 8.96 29.07 11.10
C ASP A 328 8.04 28.58 9.96
N ASN A 329 7.86 27.26 9.83
CA ASN A 329 7.15 26.56 8.76
C ASN A 329 7.78 26.76 7.37
N ARG A 330 9.08 27.06 7.30
CA ARG A 330 9.88 26.94 6.08
C ARG A 330 10.85 25.78 6.23
N PRO A 331 11.00 24.93 5.20
CA PRO A 331 11.99 23.87 5.27
C PRO A 331 13.43 24.42 5.30
N ASP A 332 14.15 24.11 6.37
CA ASP A 332 15.58 24.36 6.54
C ASP A 332 16.42 23.20 5.99
N LEU A 333 17.66 23.49 5.59
CA LEU A 333 18.60 22.48 5.07
C LEU A 333 19.64 22.12 6.13
N LEU A 334 19.62 20.88 6.60
CA LEU A 334 20.69 20.31 7.41
C LEU A 334 21.78 19.75 6.51
N VAL A 335 23.01 20.12 6.81
CA VAL A 335 24.23 19.65 6.16
C VAL A 335 25.02 18.86 7.19
N VAL A 336 25.02 17.54 7.06
CA VAL A 336 25.80 16.65 7.92
C VAL A 336 27.18 16.48 7.29
N ARG A 337 28.18 17.06 7.95
CA ARG A 337 29.59 16.90 7.58
C ARG A 337 30.10 15.63 8.22
N LYS A 338 30.30 14.62 7.38
CA LYS A 338 30.99 13.40 7.78
C LYS A 338 32.46 13.76 7.95
N SER A 339 33.15 13.10 8.87
CA SER A 339 34.52 13.47 9.23
C SER A 339 35.44 13.43 8.00
N GLY A 340 35.88 14.62 7.55
CA GLY A 340 37.03 14.74 6.67
C GLY A 340 38.30 14.30 7.40
N SER A 341 39.35 13.98 6.64
CA SER A 341 40.62 13.36 7.05
C SER A 341 41.35 14.00 8.25
N ALA A 342 40.83 13.86 9.48
CA ALA A 342 41.50 14.23 10.73
C ALA A 342 40.83 13.68 12.02
N GLY A 343 39.81 12.81 11.94
CA GLY A 343 39.19 12.23 13.13
C GLY A 343 38.34 13.21 13.96
N SER A 344 37.86 14.32 13.37
CA SER A 344 36.87 15.20 14.01
C SER A 344 35.51 14.50 14.11
N ALA A 345 34.73 14.83 15.13
CA ALA A 345 33.37 14.34 15.32
C ALA A 345 32.48 14.70 14.12
N THR A 346 31.33 14.03 14.00
CA THR A 346 30.32 14.40 13.00
C THR A 346 29.74 15.77 13.35
N GLU A 347 29.63 16.66 12.37
CA GLU A 347 29.11 18.01 12.56
C GLU A 347 27.85 18.23 11.71
N VAL A 348 26.96 19.09 12.19
CA VAL A 348 25.75 19.49 11.49
C VAL A 348 25.76 21.01 11.33
N VAL A 349 25.50 21.49 10.12
CA VAL A 349 25.21 22.91 9.86
C VAL A 349 23.79 23.03 9.38
N VAL A 350 23.04 23.96 9.96
CA VAL A 350 21.65 24.23 9.60
C VAL A 350 21.60 25.51 8.79
N LEU A 351 21.04 25.46 7.59
CA LEU A 351 20.84 26.63 6.72
C LEU A 351 19.38 27.03 6.69
N ASP A 352 19.15 28.33 6.86
CA ASP A 352 17.83 28.93 7.00
C ASP A 352 17.04 28.92 5.68
N GLY A 353 15.91 28.22 5.65
CA GLY A 353 14.98 28.19 4.53
C GLY A 353 14.40 29.57 4.23
N ALA A 354 14.07 30.36 5.24
CA ALA A 354 13.52 31.71 5.06
C ALA A 354 14.49 32.65 4.30
N SER A 355 15.80 32.49 4.50
CA SER A 355 16.85 33.20 3.75
C SER A 355 17.16 32.63 2.37
N SER A 356 16.44 31.60 1.90
CA SER A 356 16.82 30.78 0.75
C SER A 356 18.22 30.17 0.91
N PHE A 357 18.49 29.63 2.10
CA PHE A 357 19.74 28.96 2.51
C PHE A 357 21.00 29.84 2.48
N ARG A 358 20.84 31.17 2.45
CA ARG A 358 21.95 32.14 2.41
C ARG A 358 22.52 32.46 3.78
N GLN A 359 21.85 32.06 4.85
CA GLN A 359 22.29 32.21 6.23
C GLN A 359 22.34 30.84 6.93
N ALA A 360 23.31 30.68 7.82
CA ALA A 360 23.38 29.53 8.72
C ALA A 360 22.68 29.89 10.04
N LEU A 361 21.77 29.02 10.49
CA LEU A 361 21.11 29.13 11.80
C LEU A 361 21.99 28.58 12.91
N ALA A 362 22.75 27.52 12.63
CA ALA A 362 23.60 26.86 13.61
C ALA A 362 24.74 26.09 12.95
N GLU A 363 25.87 25.99 13.66
CA GLU A 363 26.93 25.01 13.43
C GLU A 363 27.12 24.20 14.72
N ILE A 364 26.92 22.89 14.63
CA ILE A 364 26.74 21.99 15.77
C ILE A 364 27.74 20.85 15.66
N GLY A 365 28.66 20.73 16.62
CA GLY A 365 29.43 19.50 16.81
C GLY A 365 28.58 18.49 17.56
N THR A 366 28.37 17.29 17.02
CA THR A 366 27.45 16.30 17.62
C THR A 366 28.16 15.40 18.64
N ALA A 367 27.39 14.70 19.48
CA ALA A 367 27.92 13.62 20.33
C ALA A 367 28.34 12.36 19.53
N LEU A 368 28.13 12.35 18.22
CA LEU A 368 28.49 11.24 17.35
C LEU A 368 29.98 11.33 16.96
N ALA A 369 30.68 10.20 17.06
CA ALA A 369 32.04 10.08 16.58
C ALA A 369 32.14 10.35 15.06
N ALA A 370 33.36 10.33 14.55
CA ALA A 370 33.66 10.37 13.12
C ALA A 370 32.82 9.32 12.34
N THR A 371 32.15 9.77 11.27
CA THR A 371 31.32 8.93 10.41
C THR A 371 31.79 8.94 8.95
N ASP A 372 31.29 7.97 8.18
CA ASP A 372 31.70 7.71 6.80
C ASP A 372 30.51 7.28 5.91
N ASP A 373 30.79 6.74 4.73
CA ASP A 373 29.77 6.31 3.76
C ASP A 373 28.92 5.13 4.22
N ARG A 374 29.28 4.45 5.32
CA ARG A 374 28.45 3.40 5.94
C ARG A 374 27.33 3.99 6.79
N HIS A 375 27.35 5.29 7.05
CA HIS A 375 26.37 6.00 7.87
C HIS A 375 25.39 6.78 6.99
N HIS A 376 24.11 6.48 7.18
CA HIS A 376 22.99 7.21 6.59
C HIS A 376 22.37 8.11 7.65
N PHE A 377 21.94 9.29 7.24
CA PHE A 377 21.38 10.30 8.13
C PHE A 377 20.00 10.70 7.64
N ALA A 378 19.06 10.82 8.56
CA ALA A 378 17.74 11.35 8.32
C ALA A 378 17.30 12.18 9.52
N VAL A 379 16.25 12.98 9.33
CA VAL A 379 15.65 13.82 10.36
C VAL A 379 14.19 13.42 10.55
N ALA A 380 13.78 13.30 11.80
CA ALA A 380 12.39 13.06 12.17
C ALA A 380 12.19 13.42 13.65
N ASP A 381 10.98 13.79 14.04
CA ASP A 381 10.61 13.89 15.46
C ASP A 381 10.43 12.48 16.02
N TRP A 382 11.51 11.89 16.55
CA TRP A 382 11.54 10.49 16.96
C TRP A 382 10.87 10.29 18.32
N ASN A 383 11.03 11.25 19.23
CA ASN A 383 10.50 11.17 20.59
C ASN A 383 9.13 11.86 20.77
N GLY A 384 8.65 12.62 19.78
CA GLY A 384 7.37 13.34 19.80
C GLY A 384 7.40 14.68 20.55
N ASP A 385 8.57 15.33 20.66
CA ASP A 385 8.75 16.61 21.35
C ASP A 385 8.65 17.84 20.43
N ALA A 386 8.33 17.61 19.14
CA ALA A 386 8.27 18.61 18.08
C ALA A 386 9.61 19.31 17.81
N ARG A 387 10.73 18.66 18.12
CA ARG A 387 12.07 19.00 17.62
C ARG A 387 12.58 17.90 16.68
N PRO A 388 13.13 18.25 15.51
CA PRO A 388 13.72 17.25 14.64
C PRO A 388 14.94 16.58 15.29
N ASP A 389 14.88 15.27 15.47
CA ASP A 389 15.99 14.44 15.93
C ASP A 389 16.83 13.95 14.74
N LEU A 390 18.11 13.67 14.99
CA LEU A 390 19.02 13.11 13.98
C LEU A 390 19.05 11.59 14.10
N VAL A 391 18.45 10.90 13.12
CA VAL A 391 18.47 9.45 13.00
C VAL A 391 19.69 9.03 12.18
N VAL A 392 20.58 8.28 12.81
CA VAL A 392 21.84 7.78 12.23
C VAL A 392 21.75 6.29 12.08
N THR A 393 21.87 5.79 10.84
CA THR A 393 21.85 4.36 10.56
C THR A 393 23.17 3.90 9.97
N GLN A 394 23.90 3.06 10.71
CA GLN A 394 25.09 2.40 10.21
C GLN A 394 24.69 1.10 9.51
N THR A 395 24.83 1.06 8.19
CA THR A 395 24.35 -0.07 7.38
C THR A 395 25.35 -1.19 7.25
N SER A 396 26.64 -0.98 7.52
CA SER A 396 27.67 -2.02 7.37
C SER A 396 28.91 -1.78 8.24
N GLY A 397 29.71 -2.84 8.42
CA GLY A 397 30.92 -2.80 9.25
C GLY A 397 30.65 -2.44 10.72
N THR A 398 29.48 -2.81 11.21
CA THR A 398 29.01 -2.67 12.59
C THR A 398 29.57 -3.78 13.47
N ALA A 399 29.67 -3.52 14.78
CA ALA A 399 30.20 -4.49 15.73
C ALA A 399 29.28 -5.72 15.87
N SER A 400 27.97 -5.53 15.75
CA SER A 400 26.99 -6.62 15.80
C SER A 400 26.90 -7.45 14.52
N GLY A 401 27.50 -6.98 13.41
CA GLY A 401 27.29 -7.55 12.07
C GLY A 401 25.89 -7.28 11.48
N LYS A 402 25.05 -6.53 12.19
CA LYS A 402 23.70 -6.13 11.77
C LYS A 402 23.62 -4.62 11.59
N MET A 403 22.57 -4.12 10.94
CA MET A 403 22.32 -2.69 10.85
C MET A 403 22.02 -2.11 12.24
N GLU A 404 22.71 -1.02 12.58
CA GLU A 404 22.63 -0.34 13.88
C GLU A 404 22.08 1.08 13.70
N VAL A 405 21.13 1.47 14.57
CA VAL A 405 20.49 2.79 14.56
C VAL A 405 20.76 3.52 15.86
N GLN A 406 21.15 4.78 15.76
CA GLN A 406 21.36 5.71 16.86
C GLN A 406 20.53 6.96 16.60
N VAL A 407 19.94 7.53 17.64
CA VAL A 407 19.12 8.73 17.51
C VAL A 407 19.63 9.78 18.46
N LEU A 408 20.07 10.92 17.91
CA LEU A 408 20.54 12.06 18.68
C LEU A 408 19.41 13.09 18.82
N ASP A 409 19.22 13.53 20.05
CA ASP A 409 18.15 14.41 20.49
C ASP A 409 18.32 15.83 19.93
N GLY A 410 17.36 16.27 19.12
CA GLY A 410 17.32 17.60 18.53
C GLY A 410 17.20 18.70 19.58
N ALA A 411 16.41 18.48 20.64
CA ALA A 411 16.26 19.45 21.74
C ALA A 411 17.57 19.68 22.51
N SER A 412 18.51 18.73 22.43
CA SER A 412 19.84 18.85 23.02
C SER A 412 20.89 19.46 22.08
N ASN A 413 20.52 19.89 20.86
CA ASN A 413 21.46 20.16 19.76
C ASN A 413 22.37 18.95 19.48
N PHE A 414 21.78 17.76 19.41
CA PHE A 414 22.46 16.49 19.14
C PHE A 414 23.62 16.16 20.11
N GLN A 415 23.55 16.62 21.35
CA GLN A 415 24.53 16.31 22.41
C GLN A 415 24.18 15.03 23.19
N ARG A 416 22.96 14.50 23.03
CA ARG A 416 22.45 13.36 23.78
C ARG A 416 21.85 12.32 22.85
N LEU A 417 22.14 11.04 23.11
CA LEU A 417 21.41 9.92 22.52
C LEU A 417 20.07 9.75 23.23
N LEU A 418 18.98 9.59 22.47
CA LEU A 418 17.65 9.35 23.04
C LEU A 418 17.49 7.95 23.63
N ALA A 419 18.24 6.97 23.11
CA ALA A 419 18.24 5.60 23.57
C ALA A 419 19.60 4.93 23.29
N PRO A 420 19.91 3.78 23.93
CA PRO A 420 21.01 2.92 23.51
C PRO A 420 20.89 2.53 22.02
N VAL A 421 22.02 2.18 21.40
CA VAL A 421 22.09 1.74 20.01
C VAL A 421 21.08 0.62 19.74
N ILE A 422 20.22 0.81 18.74
CA ILE A 422 19.24 -0.19 18.32
C ILE A 422 19.90 -1.11 17.29
N VAL A 423 20.08 -2.38 17.66
CA VAL A 423 20.51 -3.43 16.73
C VAL A 423 19.26 -4.02 16.08
N THR A 424 19.13 -3.85 14.77
CA THR A 424 17.95 -4.34 14.04
C THR A 424 18.06 -5.83 13.69
N ALA A 425 16.99 -6.41 13.12
CA ALA A 425 17.04 -7.75 12.54
C ALA A 425 17.77 -7.81 11.18
N GLU A 426 18.03 -6.66 10.55
CA GLU A 426 18.62 -6.56 9.22
C GLU A 426 20.14 -6.81 9.25
N PRO A 427 20.69 -7.65 8.35
CA PRO A 427 22.13 -7.84 8.27
C PRO A 427 22.83 -6.56 7.79
N GLY A 428 24.07 -6.37 8.24
CA GLY A 428 24.90 -5.29 7.73
C GLY A 428 25.22 -5.49 6.24
N ASN A 429 24.92 -4.50 5.40
CA ASN A 429 25.11 -4.53 3.96
C ASN A 429 25.35 -3.12 3.38
N THR A 430 26.41 -2.96 2.60
CA THR A 430 26.77 -1.69 1.93
C THR A 430 25.78 -1.27 0.84
N ALA A 431 24.96 -2.21 0.35
CA ALA A 431 23.91 -1.96 -0.64
C ALA A 431 22.61 -1.39 -0.03
N HIS A 432 22.49 -1.38 1.30
CA HIS A 432 21.34 -0.78 1.96
C HIS A 432 21.38 0.75 1.85
N ARG A 433 20.23 1.32 1.58
CA ARG A 433 19.89 2.73 1.79
C ARG A 433 18.74 2.77 2.77
N VAL A 434 18.56 3.91 3.42
CA VAL A 434 17.64 4.04 4.53
C VAL A 434 16.88 5.36 4.40
N ALA A 435 15.57 5.29 4.60
CA ALA A 435 14.71 6.44 4.78
C ALA A 435 13.91 6.26 6.08
N VAL A 436 13.35 7.34 6.60
CA VAL A 436 12.48 7.35 7.78
C VAL A 436 11.14 7.97 7.42
N THR A 437 10.06 7.38 7.92
CA THR A 437 8.69 7.88 7.70
C THR A 437 7.75 7.19 8.68
N ASP A 438 6.57 7.74 8.95
CA ASP A 438 5.50 7.01 9.63
C ASP A 438 4.76 6.17 8.58
N TYR A 439 5.11 4.89 8.46
CA TYR A 439 4.66 4.03 7.37
C TYR A 439 3.23 3.50 7.58
N ASN A 440 2.84 3.32 8.83
CA ASN A 440 1.56 2.73 9.20
C ASN A 440 0.57 3.73 9.82
N ASP A 441 0.91 5.02 9.84
CA ASP A 441 0.14 6.12 10.42
C ASP A 441 -0.12 5.98 11.93
N ASP A 442 0.83 5.38 12.66
CA ASP A 442 0.76 5.21 14.12
C ASP A 442 1.44 6.34 14.92
N ARG A 443 1.98 7.35 14.21
CA ARG A 443 2.74 8.48 14.73
C ARG A 443 4.07 8.10 15.38
N ARG A 444 4.62 6.94 15.04
CA ARG A 444 6.01 6.57 15.31
C ARG A 444 6.79 6.56 14.02
N VAL A 445 8.05 6.94 14.13
CA VAL A 445 8.96 6.92 12.99
C VAL A 445 9.38 5.48 12.71
N ASP A 446 9.04 4.97 11.54
CA ASP A 446 9.48 3.70 11.01
C ASP A 446 10.75 3.86 10.16
N LEU A 447 11.48 2.76 9.99
CA LEU A 447 12.67 2.71 9.15
C LEU A 447 12.37 1.96 7.85
N VAL A 448 12.57 2.61 6.71
CA VAL A 448 12.46 2.00 5.38
C VAL A 448 13.85 1.64 4.86
N VAL A 449 14.18 0.36 4.85
CA VAL A 449 15.42 -0.17 4.30
C VAL A 449 15.23 -0.49 2.83
N ILE A 450 16.01 0.18 1.99
CA ILE A 450 15.96 0.11 0.53
C ILE A 450 17.21 -0.61 0.02
N GLN A 451 17.04 -1.77 -0.59
CA GLN A 451 18.13 -2.52 -1.22
C GLN A 451 18.00 -2.44 -2.75
N LYS A 452 18.87 -1.64 -3.38
CA LYS A 452 18.85 -1.35 -4.83
C LYS A 452 19.56 -2.40 -5.69
N SER A 453 20.49 -3.15 -5.09
CA SER A 453 21.35 -4.11 -5.78
C SER A 453 21.54 -5.38 -4.96
N LEU A 454 22.05 -6.43 -5.60
CA LEU A 454 22.26 -7.74 -4.97
C LEU A 454 20.96 -8.35 -4.39
N THR A 455 19.80 -7.99 -4.94
CA THR A 455 18.51 -8.58 -4.59
C THR A 455 18.29 -9.87 -5.38
N ALA A 456 17.72 -10.88 -4.73
CA ALA A 456 17.41 -12.16 -5.38
C ALA A 456 16.45 -12.02 -6.59
N THR A 457 15.65 -10.94 -6.61
CA THR A 457 14.66 -10.66 -7.65
C THR A 457 15.16 -9.70 -8.74
N GLY A 458 16.35 -9.11 -8.59
CA GLY A 458 16.88 -8.08 -9.49
C GLY A 458 16.12 -6.75 -9.47
N LYS A 459 15.10 -6.62 -8.62
CA LYS A 459 14.30 -5.39 -8.40
C LYS A 459 14.78 -4.67 -7.14
N THR A 460 14.43 -3.40 -6.98
CA THR A 460 14.60 -2.74 -5.67
C THR A 460 13.70 -3.42 -4.66
N GLN A 461 14.25 -3.74 -3.50
CA GLN A 461 13.48 -4.25 -2.38
C GLN A 461 13.39 -3.23 -1.25
N LEU A 462 12.20 -3.06 -0.69
CA LEU A 462 11.93 -2.26 0.49
C LEU A 462 11.55 -3.18 1.65
N ARG A 463 12.10 -2.91 2.83
CA ARG A 463 11.77 -3.57 4.09
C ARG A 463 11.48 -2.51 5.14
N ILE A 464 10.33 -2.61 5.78
CA ILE A 464 9.85 -1.60 6.73
C ILE A 464 10.03 -2.18 8.13
N LEU A 465 10.82 -1.50 8.98
CA LEU A 465 11.01 -1.83 10.38
C LEU A 465 10.20 -0.87 11.24
N ASP A 466 9.46 -1.45 12.16
CA ASP A 466 8.42 -0.81 12.94
C ASP A 466 8.97 -0.01 14.13
N GLY A 467 8.75 1.30 14.14
CA GLY A 467 9.14 2.23 15.19
C GLY A 467 8.49 1.93 16.54
N ALA A 468 7.19 1.58 16.55
CA ALA A 468 6.48 1.19 17.75
C ALA A 468 7.01 -0.12 18.37
N ALA A 469 7.69 -0.95 17.58
CA ALA A 469 8.41 -2.15 18.03
C ALA A 469 9.92 -1.93 18.22
N ASN A 470 10.38 -0.68 18.33
CA ASN A 470 11.81 -0.33 18.44
C ASN A 470 12.66 -0.97 17.33
N LEU A 471 12.12 -0.95 16.10
CA LEU A 471 12.68 -1.52 14.88
C LEU A 471 12.96 -3.04 14.92
N GLN A 472 12.39 -3.77 15.88
CA GLN A 472 12.59 -5.22 16.02
C GLN A 472 11.61 -6.05 15.18
N ARG A 473 10.51 -5.44 14.72
CA ARG A 473 9.49 -6.09 13.89
C ARG A 473 9.58 -5.55 12.47
N GLN A 474 9.68 -6.44 11.49
CA GLN A 474 9.51 -6.08 10.08
C GLN A 474 8.00 -6.06 9.75
N GLN A 475 7.45 -4.87 9.49
CA GLN A 475 6.04 -4.70 9.12
C GLN A 475 5.74 -5.18 7.69
N ALA A 476 6.62 -4.85 6.75
CA ALA A 476 6.39 -5.13 5.34
C ALA A 476 7.71 -5.41 4.60
N ARG A 477 7.59 -6.17 3.51
CA ARG A 477 8.64 -6.41 2.51
C ARG A 477 8.00 -6.41 1.13
N THR A 478 8.51 -5.57 0.24
CA THR A 478 7.95 -5.39 -1.11
C THR A 478 9.06 -5.12 -2.12
N ASP A 479 8.82 -5.44 -3.39
CA ASP A 479 9.74 -5.16 -4.50
C ASP A 479 9.07 -4.20 -5.49
N THR A 480 9.76 -3.24 -6.09
CA THR A 480 9.16 -2.26 -7.03
C THR A 480 8.81 -2.83 -8.41
N ALA A 481 7.87 -2.21 -9.14
CA ALA A 481 7.69 -2.36 -10.59
C ALA A 481 8.39 -1.20 -11.31
N PRO A 482 9.56 -1.28 -12.01
CA PRO A 482 10.42 -2.40 -12.44
C PRO A 482 11.96 -2.21 -12.26
N GLY A 483 12.78 -3.19 -12.69
CA GLY A 483 14.19 -3.04 -13.16
C GLY A 483 15.31 -2.85 -12.11
N VAL A 484 16.56 -3.18 -12.48
CA VAL A 484 17.73 -2.96 -11.60
C VAL A 484 17.92 -1.45 -11.41
N SER A 485 17.54 -0.94 -10.24
CA SER A 485 17.55 0.49 -9.90
C SER A 485 18.91 0.99 -9.41
N GLY A 486 20.01 0.30 -9.73
CA GLY A 486 21.32 0.54 -9.13
C GLY A 486 21.83 1.98 -9.30
N HIS A 487 21.33 2.70 -10.31
CA HIS A 487 21.67 4.09 -10.63
C HIS A 487 20.58 5.10 -10.25
N LEU A 488 19.43 4.65 -9.74
CA LEU A 488 18.31 5.53 -9.39
C LEU A 488 18.43 6.01 -7.95
N ASP A 489 18.13 7.28 -7.71
CA ASP A 489 17.86 7.78 -6.36
C ASP A 489 16.44 7.46 -5.95
N MET A 490 16.24 7.30 -4.64
CA MET A 490 14.98 6.83 -4.08
C MET A 490 14.63 7.64 -2.86
N LEU A 491 13.44 8.23 -2.88
CA LEU A 491 12.92 9.14 -1.86
C LEU A 491 11.54 8.63 -1.45
N ILE A 492 11.23 8.73 -0.17
CA ILE A 492 9.91 8.39 0.38
C ILE A 492 9.17 9.69 0.67
N THR A 493 7.88 9.75 0.33
CA THR A 493 7.08 10.96 0.46
C THR A 493 5.59 10.65 0.52
N GLU A 494 4.75 11.62 0.87
CA GLU A 494 3.31 11.51 0.74
C GLU A 494 2.89 12.33 -0.48
N TRP A 495 2.76 11.69 -1.66
CA TRP A 495 2.55 12.42 -2.92
C TRP A 495 1.08 12.72 -3.18
N ASN A 496 0.20 11.78 -2.84
CA ASN A 496 -1.22 11.87 -3.19
C ASN A 496 -2.16 12.23 -2.02
N GLY A 497 -1.64 12.30 -0.79
CA GLY A 497 -2.39 12.67 0.42
C GLY A 497 -3.29 11.57 0.99
N ASP A 498 -3.07 10.31 0.63
CA ASP A 498 -3.77 9.14 1.16
C ASP A 498 -3.21 8.61 2.50
N ARG A 499 -2.16 9.25 3.03
CA ARG A 499 -1.45 8.93 4.27
C ARG A 499 -0.72 7.58 4.19
N ARG A 500 -0.34 7.15 2.99
CA ARG A 500 0.56 6.03 2.75
C ARG A 500 1.80 6.57 2.06
N PRO A 501 3.00 6.32 2.61
CA PRO A 501 4.20 6.79 1.95
C PRO A 501 4.36 6.18 0.56
N ASP A 502 4.47 7.06 -0.43
CA ASP A 502 4.79 6.82 -1.82
C ASP A 502 6.30 6.80 -2.03
N LEU A 503 6.74 6.11 -3.10
CA LEU A 503 8.15 5.97 -3.43
C LEU A 503 8.46 6.70 -4.73
N MET A 504 9.29 7.74 -4.65
CA MET A 504 9.85 8.40 -5.82
C MET A 504 11.17 7.75 -6.22
N MET A 505 11.26 7.35 -7.49
CA MET A 505 12.48 6.84 -8.12
C MET A 505 12.95 7.85 -9.16
N VAL A 506 14.20 8.31 -9.04
CA VAL A 506 14.75 9.39 -9.87
C VAL A 506 15.96 8.89 -10.66
N GLN A 507 15.90 9.03 -11.98
CA GLN A 507 17.00 8.80 -12.89
C GLN A 507 17.72 10.12 -13.20
N LYS A 508 18.91 10.28 -12.63
CA LYS A 508 19.72 11.50 -12.74
C LYS A 508 20.46 11.65 -14.06
N THR A 509 20.88 10.54 -14.67
CA THR A 509 21.77 10.51 -15.84
C THR A 509 21.31 9.46 -16.85
N GLY A 510 21.74 9.59 -18.11
CA GLY A 510 21.49 8.58 -19.15
C GLY A 510 20.02 8.39 -19.50
N THR A 511 19.19 9.42 -19.29
CA THR A 511 17.76 9.44 -19.59
C THR A 511 17.51 9.66 -21.08
N ALA A 512 16.34 9.23 -21.56
CA ALA A 512 15.98 9.37 -22.98
C ALA A 512 15.77 10.86 -23.37
N SER A 513 15.29 11.68 -22.44
CA SER A 513 15.11 13.12 -22.64
C SER A 513 16.40 13.95 -22.50
N GLY A 514 17.49 13.37 -21.99
CA GLY A 514 18.70 14.12 -21.60
C GLY A 514 18.51 15.02 -20.37
N ARG A 515 17.38 14.88 -19.66
CA ARG A 515 17.02 15.59 -18.44
C ARG A 515 16.73 14.60 -17.32
N THR A 516 16.76 15.03 -16.07
CA THR A 516 16.39 14.15 -14.96
C THR A 516 14.93 13.71 -15.08
N GLU A 517 14.68 12.41 -15.03
CA GLU A 517 13.36 11.78 -15.13
C GLU A 517 13.02 11.08 -13.83
N LEU A 518 11.74 11.05 -13.46
CA LEU A 518 11.27 10.40 -12.25
C LEU A 518 9.94 9.67 -12.44
N VAL A 519 9.71 8.71 -11.55
CA VAL A 519 8.43 8.05 -11.35
C VAL A 519 8.09 8.03 -9.86
N VAL A 520 6.85 8.32 -9.51
CA VAL A 520 6.33 8.12 -8.15
C VAL A 520 5.44 6.90 -8.16
N LEU A 521 5.72 5.93 -7.30
CA LEU A 521 4.98 4.68 -7.17
C LEU A 521 4.12 4.73 -5.91
N GLY A 522 2.85 4.36 -6.05
CA GLY A 522 1.86 4.44 -4.97
C GLY A 522 2.10 3.43 -3.85
N GLY A 523 2.04 3.89 -2.60
CA GLY A 523 2.25 3.10 -1.37
C GLY A 523 1.15 2.12 -0.97
#